data_AF-A0A1Q3CGI2-F1
#
_entry.id   AF-A0A1Q3CGI2-F1
#
_cell.length_a   1.000
_cell.length_b   1.000
_cell.length_c   1.000
_cell.angle_alpha   90.00
_cell.angle_beta   90.00
_cell.angle_gamma   90.00
#
_symmetry.space_group_name_H-M   'P 1'
#
loop_
_entity.id
_entity.type
_entity.pdbx_description
1 polymer ?
#
loop_
_entity_poly.entity_id
_entity_poly.type
_entity_poly.pdbx_seq_one_letter_code
_entity_poly.pdbx_strand_id
1 'polypeptide(L)'
;MIEEGMAVEGADLEVWRQVCATMAQMRNLMRRRAERVERRPQRDSSLNKFLKLQPPTLLGLPDPSTEESWLLQQDKILQVLQCDDDQELVLAVYVLQGEVEHWWAMIDANWTRNGTVRSWTTFQEKFNARC
;
A
#
# COMPACT_ATOMS: atom_id res chain seq x y z
N MET A 1 30.65 11.98 52.66
CA MET A 1 30.75 10.51 52.56
C MET A 1 29.32 10.01 52.61
N ILE A 2 28.71 9.49 51.56
CA ILE A 2 29.21 8.43 50.66
C ILE A 2 28.65 8.72 49.26
N GLU A 3 29.53 8.90 48.27
CA GLU A 3 29.21 8.66 46.84
C GLU A 3 29.67 7.24 46.54
N GLU A 4 28.75 6.28 46.46
CA GLU A 4 29.04 5.00 45.80
C GLU A 4 28.60 5.11 44.35
N GLY A 5 29.54 5.52 43.50
CA GLY A 5 29.47 5.28 42.08
C GLY A 5 29.62 3.78 41.84
N MET A 6 28.54 3.11 41.44
CA MET A 6 28.59 1.74 40.96
C MET A 6 29.49 1.68 39.72
N ALA A 7 30.69 1.12 39.89
CA ALA A 7 31.54 0.71 38.79
C ALA A 7 30.85 -0.46 38.07
N VAL A 8 30.33 -0.19 36.88
CA VAL A 8 29.67 -1.19 36.04
C VAL A 8 30.77 -2.05 35.42
N GLU A 9 30.96 -3.28 35.93
CA GLU A 9 31.94 -4.23 35.37
C GLU A 9 31.58 -4.57 33.92
N GLY A 10 32.59 -4.86 33.09
CA GLY A 10 32.42 -5.05 31.64
C GLY A 10 31.42 -6.15 31.23
N ALA A 11 31.13 -7.12 32.11
CA ALA A 11 30.11 -8.14 31.89
C ALA A 11 28.68 -7.59 32.07
N ASP A 12 28.47 -6.64 32.98
CA ASP A 12 27.17 -6.01 33.27
C ASP A 12 26.77 -5.03 32.16
N LEU A 13 27.75 -4.34 31.57
CA LEU A 13 27.52 -3.48 30.40
C LEU A 13 27.02 -4.28 29.19
N GLU A 14 27.54 -5.48 28.95
CA GLU A 14 27.12 -6.32 27.82
C GLU A 14 25.73 -6.93 28.03
N VAL A 15 25.43 -7.34 29.26
CA VAL A 15 24.07 -7.78 29.65
C VAL A 15 23.07 -6.65 29.46
N TRP A 16 23.39 -5.43 29.90
CA TRP A 16 22.53 -4.26 29.71
C TRP A 16 22.32 -3.91 28.24
N ARG A 17 23.38 -3.96 27.42
CA ARG A 17 23.28 -3.76 25.96
C ARG A 17 22.36 -4.78 25.30
N GLN A 18 22.44 -6.05 25.70
CA GLN A 18 21.57 -7.11 25.18
C GLN A 18 20.10 -6.89 25.58
N VAL A 19 19.84 -6.44 26.80
CA VAL A 19 18.50 -6.09 27.29
C VAL A 19 17.92 -4.88 26.53
N CYS A 20 18.71 -3.82 26.34
CA CYS A 20 18.28 -2.68 25.52
C CYS A 20 18.02 -3.07 24.06
N ALA A 21 18.86 -3.94 23.48
CA ALA A 21 18.70 -4.41 22.12
C ALA A 21 17.41 -5.23 21.94
N THR A 22 17.11 -6.14 22.86
CA THR A 22 15.88 -6.94 22.83
C THR A 22 14.63 -6.08 23.05
N MET A 23 14.67 -5.09 23.94
CA MET A 23 13.56 -4.14 24.10
C MET A 23 13.33 -3.31 22.81
N ALA A 24 14.41 -2.86 22.17
CA ALA A 24 14.32 -2.15 20.90
C ALA A 24 13.75 -3.04 19.78
N GLN A 25 14.17 -4.31 19.71
CA GLN A 25 13.64 -5.31 18.79
C GLN A 25 12.13 -5.55 19.03
N MET A 26 11.74 -5.76 20.29
CA MET A 26 10.35 -5.99 20.69
C MET A 26 9.48 -4.77 20.33
N ARG A 27 9.95 -3.55 20.63
CA ARG A 27 9.27 -2.30 20.25
C ARG A 27 9.07 -2.20 18.75
N ASN A 28 10.09 -2.53 17.95
CA ASN A 28 9.98 -2.52 16.49
C ASN A 28 9.01 -3.59 15.96
N LEU A 29 9.02 -4.80 16.53
CA LEU A 29 8.09 -5.87 16.17
C LEU A 29 6.64 -5.47 16.48
N MET A 30 6.41 -4.90 17.67
CA MET A 30 5.10 -4.42 18.09
C MET A 30 4.63 -3.26 17.20
N ARG A 31 5.51 -2.31 16.85
CA ARG A 31 5.18 -1.24 15.91
C ARG A 31 4.80 -1.79 14.53
N ARG A 32 5.58 -2.71 13.96
CA ARG A 32 5.26 -3.36 12.66
C ARG A 32 3.98 -4.18 12.70
N ARG A 33 3.65 -4.78 13.86
CA ARG A 33 2.37 -5.47 14.06
C ARG A 33 1.22 -4.46 14.14
N ALA A 34 1.37 -3.39 14.90
CA ALA A 34 0.38 -2.31 14.99
C ALA A 34 0.15 -1.63 13.62
N GLU A 35 1.21 -1.29 12.88
CA GLU A 35 1.11 -0.74 11.51
C GLU A 35 0.34 -1.68 10.56
N ARG A 36 0.58 -2.99 10.64
CA ARG A 36 -0.16 -3.98 9.85
C ARG A 36 -1.61 -4.13 10.29
N VAL A 37 -1.87 -4.05 11.59
CA VAL A 37 -3.22 -4.09 12.13
C VAL A 37 -3.96 -2.84 11.71
N GLU A 38 -3.38 -1.64 11.76
CA GLU A 38 -4.01 -0.38 11.37
C GLU A 38 -4.29 -0.28 9.86
N ARG A 39 -3.36 -0.77 9.02
CA ARG A 39 -3.54 -0.80 7.56
C ARG A 39 -4.73 -1.67 7.11
N ARG A 40 -5.15 -2.66 7.89
CA ARG A 40 -6.26 -3.56 7.53
C ARG A 40 -7.63 -2.86 7.62
N PRO A 41 -8.08 -2.31 8.77
CA PRO A 41 -9.28 -1.50 8.87
C PRO A 41 -9.28 -0.30 7.92
N GLN A 42 -8.12 0.32 7.66
CA GLN A 42 -8.05 1.42 6.70
C GLN A 42 -8.37 0.96 5.27
N ARG A 43 -7.83 -0.19 4.83
CA ARG A 43 -8.14 -0.79 3.53
C ARG A 43 -9.60 -1.22 3.42
N ASP A 44 -10.12 -1.91 4.44
CA ASP A 44 -11.53 -2.34 4.49
C ASP A 44 -12.48 -1.14 4.54
N SER A 45 -12.10 -0.04 5.22
CA SER A 45 -12.85 1.21 5.25
C SER A 45 -12.86 1.92 3.90
N SER A 46 -11.70 1.96 3.22
CA SER A 46 -11.54 2.64 1.94
C SER A 46 -12.29 1.93 0.82
N LEU A 47 -12.24 0.59 0.76
CA LEU A 47 -13.04 -0.20 -0.20
C LEU A 47 -14.54 0.00 0.01
N ASN A 48 -15.02 -0.03 1.26
CA ASN A 48 -16.43 0.20 1.55
C ASN A 48 -16.90 1.61 1.15
N LYS A 49 -16.08 2.64 1.36
CA LYS A 49 -16.40 4.00 0.93
C LYS A 49 -16.35 4.13 -0.60
N PHE A 50 -15.37 3.50 -1.23
CA PHE A 50 -15.23 3.43 -2.68
C PHE A 50 -16.47 2.83 -3.33
N LEU A 51 -16.90 1.63 -2.93
CA LEU A 51 -18.09 0.98 -3.49
C LEU A 51 -19.39 1.77 -3.24
N LYS A 52 -19.48 2.51 -2.13
CA LYS A 52 -20.62 3.43 -1.88
C LYS A 52 -20.69 4.59 -2.88
N LEU A 53 -19.57 5.00 -3.47
CA LEU A 53 -19.51 6.02 -4.52
C LEU A 53 -19.83 5.46 -5.91
N GLN A 54 -20.14 4.15 -6.01
CA GLN A 54 -20.55 3.47 -7.25
C GLN A 54 -19.55 3.70 -8.40
N PRO A 55 -18.29 3.30 -8.23
CA PRO A 55 -17.27 3.44 -9.25
C PRO A 55 -17.71 2.70 -10.52
N PRO A 56 -17.52 3.30 -11.72
CA PRO A 56 -17.86 2.62 -12.95
C PRO A 56 -16.97 1.39 -13.13
N THR A 57 -17.57 0.28 -13.54
CA THR A 57 -16.86 -0.93 -13.97
C THR A 57 -16.35 -0.74 -15.38
N LEU A 58 -15.12 -1.18 -15.64
CA LEU A 58 -14.58 -1.24 -17.00
C LEU A 58 -14.48 -2.70 -17.46
N LEU A 59 -15.17 -3.01 -18.55
CA LEU A 59 -15.31 -4.36 -19.06
C LEU A 59 -14.74 -4.46 -20.48
N GLY A 60 -14.04 -5.56 -20.77
CA GLY A 60 -13.73 -5.95 -22.14
C GLY A 60 -12.57 -5.20 -22.77
N LEU A 61 -12.75 -4.79 -24.02
CA LEU A 61 -11.83 -3.92 -24.77
C LEU A 61 -12.60 -2.65 -25.14
N PRO A 62 -12.74 -1.69 -24.20
CA PRO A 62 -13.46 -0.46 -24.46
C PRO A 62 -12.76 0.40 -25.51
N ASP A 63 -13.50 1.30 -26.15
CA ASP A 63 -12.88 2.30 -27.02
C ASP A 63 -12.10 3.34 -26.19
N PRO A 64 -11.14 4.05 -26.79
CA PRO A 64 -10.30 5.02 -26.06
C PRO A 64 -11.09 6.08 -25.28
N SER A 65 -12.23 6.53 -25.80
CA SER A 65 -13.08 7.53 -25.12
C SER A 65 -13.74 6.97 -23.86
N THR A 66 -14.17 5.71 -23.91
CA THR A 66 -14.71 5.00 -22.74
C THR A 66 -13.62 4.78 -21.69
N GLU A 67 -12.39 4.44 -22.12
CA GLU A 67 -11.23 4.29 -21.24
C GLU A 67 -10.83 5.60 -20.55
N GLU A 68 -10.74 6.69 -21.30
CA GLU A 68 -10.45 8.03 -20.78
C GLU A 68 -11.53 8.50 -19.79
N SER A 69 -12.81 8.36 -20.17
CA SER A 69 -13.93 8.72 -19.30
C SER A 69 -13.92 7.89 -18.01
N TRP A 70 -13.56 6.61 -18.08
CA TRP A 70 -13.45 5.75 -16.90
C TRP A 70 -12.32 6.23 -15.98
N LEU A 71 -11.13 6.50 -16.51
CA LEU A 71 -9.99 7.00 -15.74
C LEU A 71 -10.31 8.31 -15.01
N LEU A 72 -10.95 9.27 -15.68
CA LEU A 72 -11.36 10.54 -15.08
C LEU A 72 -12.32 10.35 -13.90
N GLN A 73 -13.24 9.38 -14.00
CA GLN A 73 -14.14 9.08 -12.88
C GLN A 73 -13.41 8.39 -11.72
N GLN A 74 -12.45 7.50 -12.02
CA GLN A 74 -11.62 6.89 -10.97
C GLN A 74 -10.82 7.96 -10.20
N ASP A 75 -10.12 8.85 -10.92
CA ASP A 75 -9.35 9.95 -10.31
C ASP A 75 -10.20 10.78 -9.35
N LYS A 76 -11.42 11.14 -9.78
CA LYS A 76 -12.34 11.94 -8.97
C LYS A 76 -12.75 11.22 -7.69
N ILE A 77 -13.05 9.92 -7.77
CA ILE A 77 -13.45 9.12 -6.60
C ILE A 77 -12.28 8.96 -5.64
N LEU A 78 -11.11 8.60 -6.16
CA LEU A 78 -9.90 8.37 -5.37
C LEU A 78 -9.43 9.64 -4.65
N GLN A 79 -9.50 10.79 -5.32
CA GLN A 79 -9.23 12.09 -4.72
C GLN A 79 -10.17 12.41 -3.55
N VAL A 80 -11.47 12.10 -3.66
CA VAL A 80 -12.44 12.29 -2.57
C VAL A 80 -12.12 11.40 -1.37
N LEU A 81 -11.58 10.20 -1.61
CA LEU A 81 -11.21 9.26 -0.55
C LEU A 81 -9.86 9.59 0.10
N GLN A 82 -9.04 10.44 -0.51
CA GLN A 82 -7.68 10.80 -0.07
C GLN A 82 -6.82 9.55 0.17
N CYS A 83 -6.89 8.61 -0.77
CA CYS A 83 -6.10 7.39 -0.75
C CYS A 83 -4.62 7.67 -1.03
N ASP A 84 -3.74 6.78 -0.58
CA ASP A 84 -2.35 6.75 -1.03
C ASP A 84 -2.23 5.98 -2.36
N ASP A 85 -1.15 6.19 -3.13
CA ASP A 85 -0.96 5.59 -4.46
C ASP A 85 -1.16 4.06 -4.52
N ASP A 86 -0.81 3.33 -3.46
CA ASP A 86 -0.99 1.87 -3.38
C ASP A 86 -2.48 1.53 -3.20
N GLN A 87 -3.18 2.26 -2.33
CA GLN A 87 -4.62 2.12 -2.13
C GLN A 87 -5.41 2.49 -3.39
N GLU A 88 -5.04 3.60 -4.03
CA GLU A 88 -5.66 4.07 -5.28
C GLU A 88 -5.60 2.99 -6.36
N LEU A 89 -4.41 2.42 -6.58
CA LEU A 89 -4.20 1.35 -7.53
C LEU A 89 -5.06 0.12 -7.22
N VAL A 90 -5.07 -0.32 -5.95
CA VAL A 90 -5.85 -1.49 -5.54
C VAL A 90 -7.35 -1.28 -5.75
N LEU A 91 -7.87 -0.09 -5.46
CA LEU A 91 -9.29 0.24 -5.62
C LEU A 91 -9.70 0.34 -7.08
N ALA A 92 -8.91 1.00 -7.93
CA ALA A 92 -9.23 1.13 -9.35
C ALA A 92 -9.15 -0.22 -10.09
N VAL A 93 -8.18 -1.07 -9.73
CA VAL A 93 -8.06 -2.42 -10.30
C VAL A 93 -9.24 -3.31 -9.92
N TYR A 94 -9.83 -3.11 -8.72
CA TYR A 94 -10.96 -3.90 -8.23
C TYR A 94 -12.19 -3.86 -9.15
N VAL A 95 -12.37 -2.78 -9.92
CA VAL A 95 -13.54 -2.59 -10.81
C VAL A 95 -13.23 -2.90 -12.28
N LEU A 96 -12.04 -3.40 -12.57
CA LEU A 96 -11.70 -3.94 -13.90
C LEU A 96 -12.30 -5.34 -14.04
N GLN A 97 -12.86 -5.64 -15.20
CA GLN A 97 -13.45 -6.95 -15.50
C GLN A 97 -13.09 -7.41 -16.91
N GLY A 98 -13.08 -8.74 -17.10
CA GLY A 98 -12.87 -9.34 -18.42
C GLY A 98 -11.45 -9.11 -18.94
N GLU A 99 -11.32 -8.71 -20.20
CA GLU A 99 -10.05 -8.59 -20.90
C GLU A 99 -9.13 -7.53 -20.27
N VAL A 100 -9.68 -6.43 -19.75
CA VAL A 100 -8.90 -5.42 -19.03
C VAL A 100 -8.27 -5.98 -17.75
N GLU A 101 -9.01 -6.79 -17.00
CA GLU A 101 -8.51 -7.44 -15.78
C GLU A 101 -7.36 -8.40 -16.09
N HIS A 102 -7.52 -9.23 -17.14
CA HIS A 102 -6.49 -10.16 -17.57
C HIS A 102 -5.22 -9.44 -18.05
N TRP A 103 -5.38 -8.35 -18.82
CA TRP A 103 -4.26 -7.50 -19.22
C TRP A 103 -3.53 -6.93 -18.01
N TRP A 104 -4.25 -6.40 -17.02
CA TRP A 104 -3.64 -5.84 -15.83
C TRP A 104 -2.87 -6.91 -15.04
N ALA A 105 -3.43 -8.11 -14.88
CA ALA A 105 -2.76 -9.22 -14.20
C ALA A 105 -1.39 -9.56 -14.82
N MET A 106 -1.27 -9.48 -16.15
CA MET A 106 0.02 -9.67 -16.85
C MET A 106 1.02 -8.54 -16.56
N ILE A 107 0.56 -7.28 -16.57
CA ILE A 107 1.40 -6.12 -16.25
C ILE A 107 1.88 -6.19 -14.81
N ASP A 108 0.99 -6.50 -13.88
CA ASP A 108 1.25 -6.57 -12.45
C ASP A 108 2.25 -7.69 -12.09
N ALA A 109 2.16 -8.84 -12.77
CA ALA A 109 3.15 -9.91 -12.66
C ALA A 109 4.54 -9.46 -13.16
N ASN A 110 4.60 -8.72 -14.26
CA ASN A 110 5.85 -8.18 -14.79
C ASN A 110 6.46 -7.12 -13.85
N TRP A 111 5.64 -6.23 -13.28
CA TRP A 111 6.08 -5.24 -12.30
C TRP A 111 6.67 -5.89 -11.06
N THR A 112 6.02 -6.95 -10.56
CA THR A 112 6.52 -7.74 -9.42
C THR A 112 7.90 -8.32 -9.72
N ARG A 113 8.11 -8.83 -10.94
CA ARG A 113 9.39 -9.41 -11.36
C ARG A 113 10.50 -8.36 -11.50
N ASN A 114 10.17 -7.18 -12.01
CA ASN A 114 11.16 -6.14 -12.33
C ASN A 114 11.40 -5.15 -11.16
N GLY A 115 10.65 -5.27 -10.07
CA GLY A 115 10.73 -4.33 -8.94
C GLY A 115 10.19 -2.94 -9.29
N THR A 116 9.26 -2.86 -10.25
CA THR A 116 8.62 -1.58 -10.61
C THR A 116 7.80 -1.06 -9.44
N VAL A 117 7.86 0.25 -9.21
CA VAL A 117 7.04 0.91 -8.19
C VAL A 117 5.56 0.82 -8.61
N ARG A 118 4.77 0.14 -7.78
CA ARG A 118 3.30 0.13 -7.86
C ARG A 118 2.76 1.46 -7.38
N SER A 119 2.30 2.27 -8.31
CA SER A 119 1.60 3.52 -8.04
C SER A 119 0.45 3.70 -9.01
N TRP A 120 -0.54 4.50 -8.62
CA TRP A 120 -1.62 4.91 -9.51
C TRP A 120 -1.11 5.63 -10.77
N THR A 121 -0.09 6.48 -10.63
CA THR A 121 0.52 7.19 -11.78
C THR A 121 1.13 6.20 -12.78
N THR A 122 1.91 5.21 -12.31
CA THR A 122 2.51 4.19 -13.19
C THR A 122 1.41 3.35 -13.89
N PHE A 123 0.27 3.15 -13.22
CA PHE A 123 -0.87 2.46 -13.82
C PHE A 123 -1.46 3.28 -14.95
N GLN A 124 -1.77 4.56 -14.72
CA GLN A 124 -2.33 5.45 -15.73
C GLN A 124 -1.43 5.53 -16.97
N GLU A 125 -0.11 5.61 -16.80
CA GLU A 125 0.85 5.58 -17.91
C GLU A 125 0.74 4.30 -18.75
N LYS A 126 0.67 3.13 -18.10
CA LYS A 126 0.53 1.84 -18.81
C LYS A 126 -0.84 1.66 -19.43
N PHE A 127 -1.85 2.15 -18.75
CA PHE A 127 -3.23 2.07 -19.18
C PHE A 127 -3.46 2.92 -20.43
N ASN A 128 -2.99 4.17 -20.43
CA ASN A 128 -3.05 5.06 -21.59
C ASN A 128 -2.17 4.59 -22.76
N ALA A 129 -1.06 3.90 -22.48
CA ALA A 129 -0.21 3.32 -23.53
C ALA A 129 -0.81 2.05 -24.18
N ARG A 130 -1.92 1.53 -23.63
CA ARG A 130 -2.67 0.42 -24.23
C ARG A 130 -3.67 0.89 -25.29
N CYS A 131 -4.24 2.09 -25.10
CA CYS A 131 -5.21 2.71 -26.01
C CYS A 131 -4.63 2.96 -27.41
#